data_AF-A0A657AN39-F1
#
_entry.id   AF-A0A657AN39-F1
#
_cell.length_a   1.000
_cell.length_b   1.000
_cell.length_c   1.000
_cell.angle_alpha   90.00
_cell.angle_beta   90.00
_cell.angle_gamma   90.00
#
_symmetry.space_group_name_H-M   'P 1'
#
loop_
_entity.id
_entity.type
_entity.pdbx_description
1 polymer ?
#
loop_
_entity_poly.entity_id
_entity_poly.type
_entity_poly.pdbx_seq_one_letter_code
_entity_poly.pdbx_strand_id
1 'polypeptide(L)'
;MISICIYCGENKAIAFEVCNACSRTPDSHRDQIRSIILSYSENEPYLNFLSLEELEEIREKIITGAPIELKAEVYRNAEEAFSAVKVTEGPKLIQYFSGISVPVTALILLAFLAAIFI
;
A
#
# COMPACT_ATOMS: atom_id res chain seq x y z
N MET A 1 5.40 8.38 3.50
CA MET A 1 4.26 7.47 3.34
C MET A 1 3.33 7.68 4.52
N ILE A 2 2.06 7.90 4.25
CA ILE A 2 0.96 7.99 5.22
C ILE A 2 0.10 6.76 5.00
N SER A 3 -0.31 6.09 6.07
CA SER A 3 -1.29 5.01 6.00
C SER A 3 -2.29 5.17 7.13
N ILE A 4 -3.57 5.24 6.80
CA ILE A 4 -4.64 5.45 7.77
C ILE A 4 -5.22 4.08 8.17
N CYS A 5 -5.38 3.85 9.46
CA CYS A 5 -6.00 2.65 9.97
C CYS A 5 -7.48 2.58 9.58
N ILE A 6 -7.86 1.54 8.83
CA ILE A 6 -9.24 1.30 8.38
C ILE A 6 -10.26 1.10 9.52
N TYR A 7 -9.80 0.90 10.76
CA TYR A 7 -10.65 0.63 11.92
C TYR A 7 -10.80 1.82 12.88
N CYS A 8 -9.79 2.67 13.00
CA CYS A 8 -9.80 3.76 13.98
C CYS A 8 -9.34 5.13 13.44
N GLY A 9 -8.92 5.21 12.18
CA GLY A 9 -8.49 6.46 11.55
C GLY A 9 -7.10 6.95 11.98
N GLU A 10 -6.42 6.25 12.90
CA GLU A 10 -5.07 6.63 13.32
C GLU A 10 -4.03 6.37 12.25
N ASN A 11 -2.97 7.18 12.26
CA ASN A 11 -1.84 7.01 11.35
C ASN A 11 -1.04 5.76 11.71
N LYS A 12 -0.58 5.07 10.67
CA LYS A 12 0.28 3.91 10.72
C LYS A 12 1.50 4.14 9.85
N ALA A 13 2.61 3.51 10.23
CA ALA A 13 3.82 3.51 9.41
C ALA A 13 3.62 2.72 8.12
N ILE A 14 2.95 1.56 8.19
CA ILE A 14 2.81 0.61 7.09
C ILE A 14 1.37 0.09 7.00
N ALA A 15 0.86 -0.05 5.78
CA ALA A 15 -0.52 -0.47 5.50
C ALA A 15 -0.89 -1.82 6.16
N PHE A 16 -0.06 -2.85 6.04
CA PHE A 16 -0.41 -4.19 6.54
C PHE A 16 0.06 -4.49 7.98
N GLU A 17 0.64 -3.51 8.67
CA GLU A 17 1.06 -3.70 10.05
C GLU A 17 -0.07 -3.53 11.05
N VAL A 18 0.18 -3.99 12.27
CA VAL A 18 -0.70 -3.74 13.40
C VAL A 18 -0.81 -2.23 13.67
N CYS A 19 -2.01 -1.76 13.95
CA CYS A 19 -2.21 -0.38 14.39
C CYS A 19 -1.80 -0.24 15.86
N ASN A 20 -0.91 0.70 16.19
CA ASN A 20 -0.49 0.95 17.57
C ASN A 20 -1.63 1.44 18.49
N ALA A 21 -2.66 2.08 17.92
CA ALA A 21 -3.77 2.63 18.70
C ALA A 21 -4.85 1.57 19.01
N CYS A 22 -5.30 0.82 18.00
CA CYS A 22 -6.41 -0.12 18.17
C CYS A 22 -5.98 -1.59 18.19
N SER A 23 -4.69 -1.89 18.02
CA SER A 23 -4.11 -3.25 18.00
C SER A 23 -4.72 -4.19 16.97
N ARG A 24 -5.32 -3.65 15.90
CA ARG A 24 -5.90 -4.44 14.80
C ARG A 24 -4.97 -4.46 13.60
N THR A 25 -5.04 -5.55 12.85
CA THR A 25 -4.28 -5.78 11.62
C THR A 25 -5.27 -6.11 10.50
N PRO A 26 -5.12 -5.54 9.29
CA PRO A 26 -5.94 -5.94 8.15
C PRO A 26 -5.66 -7.40 7.77
N ASP A 27 -6.58 -8.31 8.10
CA ASP A 27 -6.39 -9.75 7.92
C ASP A 27 -7.17 -10.32 6.72
N SER A 28 -8.37 -9.78 6.48
CA SER A 28 -9.18 -10.14 5.33
C SER A 28 -8.66 -9.48 4.05
N HIS A 29 -8.90 -10.14 2.91
CA HIS A 29 -8.55 -9.59 1.61
C HIS A 29 -9.15 -8.19 1.40
N ARG A 30 -10.43 -8.00 1.76
CA ARG A 30 -11.11 -6.71 1.69
C ARG A 30 -10.46 -5.64 2.56
N ASP A 31 -10.00 -6.01 3.75
CA ASP A 31 -9.34 -5.09 4.67
C ASP A 31 -7.96 -4.70 4.16
N GLN A 32 -7.23 -5.64 3.56
CA GLN A 32 -5.96 -5.35 2.90
C GLN A 32 -6.14 -4.34 1.76
N ILE A 33 -7.14 -4.54 0.88
CA ILE A 33 -7.45 -3.59 -0.19
C ILE A 33 -7.82 -2.22 0.35
N ARG A 34 -8.69 -2.15 1.36
CA ARG A 34 -9.03 -0.89 2.03
C ARG A 34 -7.80 -0.21 2.63
N SER A 35 -6.89 -0.97 3.22
CA SER A 35 -5.68 -0.43 3.80
C SER A 35 -4.72 0.14 2.74
N ILE A 36 -4.70 -0.44 1.55
CA ILE A 36 -3.94 0.09 0.40
C ILE A 36 -4.58 1.39 -0.09
N ILE A 37 -5.91 1.40 -0.26
CA ILE A 37 -6.66 2.61 -0.68
C ILE A 37 -6.40 3.76 0.30
N LEU A 38 -6.32 3.47 1.60
CA LEU A 38 -6.05 4.45 2.66
C LEU A 38 -4.56 4.75 2.88
N SER A 39 -3.72 4.53 1.86
CA SER A 39 -2.29 4.83 1.92
C SER A 39 -1.91 5.85 0.85
N TYR A 40 -0.95 6.71 1.20
CA TYR A 40 -0.40 7.75 0.34
C TYR A 40 1.12 7.77 0.43
N SER A 41 1.79 7.78 -0.72
CA SER A 41 3.24 7.83 -0.82
C SER A 41 3.66 8.82 -1.92
N GLU A 42 4.52 9.77 -1.58
CA GLU A 42 5.16 10.65 -2.57
C GLU A 42 6.19 9.89 -3.41
N ASN A 43 6.78 8.82 -2.85
CA ASN A 43 7.78 7.98 -3.53
C ASN A 43 7.13 6.99 -4.51
N GLU A 44 5.86 6.64 -4.28
CA GLU A 44 5.10 5.68 -5.09
C GLU A 44 3.73 6.25 -5.47
N PRO A 45 3.68 7.38 -6.22
CA PRO A 45 2.45 8.10 -6.48
C PRO A 45 1.43 7.31 -7.31
N TYR A 46 1.91 6.30 -8.07
CA TYR A 46 1.08 5.38 -8.83
C TYR A 46 0.28 4.40 -7.95
N LEU A 47 0.58 4.33 -6.64
CA LEU A 47 -0.19 3.59 -5.64
C LEU A 47 -1.10 4.50 -4.81
N ASN A 48 -1.21 5.78 -5.16
CA ASN A 48 -2.14 6.70 -4.51
C ASN A 48 -3.48 6.64 -5.23
N PHE A 49 -4.45 5.96 -4.64
CA PHE A 49 -5.79 5.79 -5.21
C PHE A 49 -6.74 6.96 -4.91
N LEU A 50 -6.37 7.79 -3.95
CA LEU A 50 -7.12 8.91 -3.43
C LEU A 50 -6.18 10.10 -3.24
N SER A 51 -6.72 11.31 -3.34
CA SER A 51 -6.00 12.53 -2.93
C SER A 51 -5.86 12.60 -1.41
N LEU A 52 -4.99 13.50 -0.93
CA LEU A 52 -4.86 13.74 0.52
C LEU A 52 -6.16 14.25 1.13
N GLU A 53 -6.90 15.09 0.41
CA GLU A 53 -8.20 15.60 0.85
C GLU A 53 -9.24 14.47 0.97
N GLU A 54 -9.31 13.58 -0.01
CA GLU A 54 -10.21 12.42 0.02
C GLU A 54 -9.86 11.46 1.17
N LEU A 55 -8.57 11.30 1.47
CA LEU A 55 -8.11 10.47 2.59
C LEU A 55 -8.53 11.03 3.95
N GLU A 56 -8.35 12.34 4.17
CA GLU A 56 -8.77 12.98 5.42
C GLU A 56 -10.31 12.98 5.55
N GLU A 57 -11.07 13.15 4.47
CA GLU A 57 -12.53 13.00 4.51
C GLU A 57 -12.95 11.60 4.96
N ILE A 58 -12.31 10.56 4.42
CA ILE A 58 -12.60 9.18 4.83
C ILE A 58 -12.14 8.92 6.26
N ARG A 59 -11.02 9.51 6.67
CA ARG A 59 -10.52 9.42 8.05
C ARG A 59 -11.54 9.95 9.05
N GLU A 60 -12.11 11.12 8.80
CA GLU A 60 -13.16 11.69 9.64
C GLU A 60 -14.38 10.77 9.70
N LYS A 61 -14.77 10.17 8.56
CA LYS A 61 -15.87 9.18 8.52
C LYS A 61 -15.56 7.93 9.37
N ILE A 62 -14.32 7.44 9.35
CA ILE A 62 -13.91 6.31 10.20
C ILE A 62 -14.03 6.69 11.68
N ILE A 63 -13.50 7.85 12.07
CA ILE A 63 -13.50 8.32 13.46
C ILE A 63 -14.93 8.52 13.98
N THR A 64 -15.81 9.06 13.14
CA THR A 64 -17.21 9.32 13.48
C THR A 64 -18.13 8.11 13.33
N GLY A 65 -17.64 7.02 12.75
CA GLY A 65 -18.43 5.83 12.44
C GLY A 65 -19.44 6.05 11.30
N ALA A 66 -19.26 7.10 10.49
CA ALA A 66 -20.09 7.38 9.33
C ALA A 66 -19.87 6.36 8.21
N PRO A 67 -20.88 6.13 7.34
CA PRO A 67 -20.72 5.23 6.21
C PRO A 67 -19.66 5.76 5.23
N ILE A 68 -18.80 4.85 4.77
CA ILE A 68 -17.73 5.14 3.81
C ILE A 68 -18.15 4.57 2.46
N GLU A 69 -18.34 5.47 1.50
CA GLU A 69 -18.62 5.11 0.11
C GLU A 69 -17.36 5.33 -0.72
N LEU A 70 -16.79 4.23 -1.22
CA LEU A 70 -15.70 4.25 -2.18
C LEU A 70 -16.26 3.94 -3.57
N LYS A 71 -15.82 4.69 -4.58
CA LYS A 71 -16.18 4.39 -5.97
C LYS A 71 -15.71 2.99 -6.33
N ALA A 72 -16.52 2.24 -7.07
CA ALA A 72 -16.18 0.88 -7.49
C ALA A 72 -14.86 0.82 -8.27
N GLU A 73 -14.57 1.87 -9.05
CA GLU A 73 -13.30 2.02 -9.78
C GLU A 73 -12.08 2.09 -8.87
N VAL A 74 -12.15 2.83 -7.75
CA VAL A 74 -11.06 2.93 -6.77
C VAL A 74 -10.77 1.55 -6.18
N TYR A 75 -11.82 0.81 -5.83
CA TYR A 75 -11.67 -0.56 -5.31
C TYR A 75 -11.06 -1.49 -6.35
N ARG A 76 -11.54 -1.46 -7.60
CA ARG A 76 -11.01 -2.28 -8.70
C ARG A 76 -9.54 -1.97 -8.96
N ASN A 77 -9.16 -0.69 -9.03
CA ASN A 77 -7.78 -0.31 -9.31
C ASN A 77 -6.83 -0.74 -8.18
N ALA A 78 -7.27 -0.63 -6.92
CA ALA A 78 -6.51 -1.13 -5.78
C ALA A 78 -6.39 -2.66 -5.75
N GLU A 79 -7.46 -3.36 -6.14
CA GLU A 79 -7.49 -4.82 -6.28
C GLU A 79 -6.52 -5.32 -7.36
N GLU A 80 -6.51 -4.66 -8.52
CA GLU A 80 -5.59 -4.96 -9.62
C GLU A 80 -4.13 -4.73 -9.21
N ALA A 81 -3.85 -3.60 -8.56
CA ALA A 81 -2.53 -3.31 -8.03
C ALA A 81 -2.09 -4.37 -7.00
N PHE A 82 -2.96 -4.72 -6.03
CA PHE A 82 -2.66 -5.76 -5.05
C PHE A 82 -2.42 -7.13 -5.68
N SER A 83 -3.24 -7.50 -6.66
CA SER A 83 -3.12 -8.76 -7.40
C SER A 83 -1.81 -8.84 -8.20
N ALA A 84 -1.40 -7.76 -8.86
CA ALA A 84 -0.13 -7.69 -9.58
C ALA A 84 1.08 -7.92 -8.65
N VAL A 85 1.02 -7.37 -7.43
CA VAL A 85 2.06 -7.57 -6.40
C VAL A 85 2.05 -8.99 -5.84
N LYS A 86 0.87 -9.60 -5.68
CA LYS A 86 0.76 -10.97 -5.17
C LYS A 86 1.25 -12.02 -6.17
N VAL A 87 0.98 -11.81 -7.46
CA VAL A 87 1.44 -12.68 -8.57
C VAL A 87 2.96 -12.63 -8.76
N THR A 88 3.62 -11.55 -8.32
CA THR A 88 5.08 -11.38 -8.35
C THR A 88 5.80 -11.79 -7.05
N GLU A 89 5.17 -12.60 -6.20
CA GLU A 89 5.66 -13.03 -4.87
C GLU A 89 5.76 -11.93 -3.79
N GLY A 90 4.73 -11.09 -3.68
CA GLY A 90 4.23 -10.57 -2.40
C GLY A 90 4.66 -9.15 -1.97
N PRO A 91 3.85 -8.47 -1.15
CA PRO A 91 4.04 -7.06 -0.77
C PRO A 91 5.30 -6.75 0.04
N LYS A 92 5.97 -7.79 0.59
CA LYS A 92 7.27 -7.63 1.26
C LYS A 92 8.40 -7.28 0.28
N LEU A 93 8.30 -7.69 -0.98
CA LEU A 93 9.35 -7.40 -1.98
C LEU A 93 9.33 -5.93 -2.39
N ILE A 94 8.18 -5.29 -2.54
CA ILE A 94 8.12 -3.86 -2.88
C ILE A 94 8.70 -2.99 -1.76
N GLN A 95 8.44 -3.33 -0.49
CA GLN A 95 9.12 -2.69 0.64
C GLN A 95 10.63 -2.98 0.71
N TYR A 96 11.06 -4.15 0.25
CA TYR A 96 12.48 -4.47 0.12
C TYR A 96 13.15 -3.65 -0.98
N PHE A 97 12.48 -3.46 -2.12
CA PHE A 97 13.01 -2.70 -3.26
C PHE A 97 12.85 -1.18 -3.13
N SER A 98 11.88 -0.67 -2.36
CA SER A 98 11.76 0.77 -2.09
C SER A 98 12.86 1.30 -1.17
N GLY A 99 13.55 0.41 -0.42
CA GLY A 99 14.75 0.71 0.36
C GLY A 99 16.07 0.49 -0.39
N ILE A 100 16.06 -0.11 -1.59
CA ILE A 100 17.27 -0.37 -2.37
C ILE A 100 17.44 0.75 -3.39
N SER A 101 18.53 1.51 -3.25
CA SER A 101 18.88 2.55 -4.19
C SER A 101 19.06 1.96 -5.60
N VAL A 102 18.50 2.65 -6.60
CA VAL A 102 18.61 2.36 -8.05
C VAL A 102 19.99 1.85 -8.51
N PRO A 103 21.16 2.33 -8.01
CA PRO A 103 22.45 1.78 -8.40
C PRO A 103 22.69 0.32 -7.99
N VAL A 104 22.10 -0.17 -6.89
CA VAL A 104 22.31 -1.55 -6.42
C VAL A 104 21.46 -2.54 -7.23
N THR A 105 20.23 -2.17 -7.58
CA THR A 105 19.38 -3.00 -8.47
C THR A 105 19.99 -3.12 -9.87
N ALA A 106 20.59 -2.05 -10.39
CA ALA A 106 21.29 -2.09 -11.68
C ALA A 106 22.50 -3.03 -11.67
N LEU A 107 23.27 -3.07 -10.58
CA LEU A 107 24.41 -3.99 -10.40
C LEU A 107 23.99 -5.46 -10.36
N ILE A 108 22.90 -5.77 -9.67
CA ILE A 108 22.36 -7.13 -9.60
C ILE A 108 21.86 -7.56 -10.99
N LEU A 109 21.16 -6.69 -11.71
CA LEU A 109 20.69 -6.95 -13.07
C LEU A 109 21.85 -7.19 -14.05
N LEU A 110 22.90 -6.38 -13.96
CA LEU A 110 24.12 -6.55 -14.77
C LEU A 110 24.84 -7.86 -14.44
N ALA A 111 24.90 -8.26 -13.16
CA ALA A 111 25.49 -9.53 -12.75
C ALA A 111 24.68 -10.74 -13.26
N PHE A 112 23.35 -10.67 -13.21
CA PHE A 112 22.47 -11.69 -13.78
C PHE A 112 22.62 -11.80 -15.30
N LEU A 113 22.64 -10.67 -16.00
CA LEU A 113 22.87 -10.67 -17.45
C LEU A 113 24.25 -11.24 -17.79
N ALA A 114 25.29 -10.84 -17.07
CA ALA A 114 26.64 -11.38 -17.26
C ALA A 114 26.70 -12.91 -17.03
N ALA A 115 25.96 -13.44 -16.07
CA ALA A 115 25.90 -14.88 -15.80
C ALA A 115 25.16 -15.69 -16.88
N ILE A 116 24.27 -15.06 -17.67
CA ILE A 116 23.54 -15.71 -18.77
C ILE A 116 24.37 -15.71 -20.07
N PHE A 117 25.28 -14.73 -20.23
CA PHE A 117 26.10 -14.54 -21.42
C PHE A 117 27.55 -15.08 -21.27
N ILE A 118 27.85 -15.82 -20.21
CA ILE A 118 29.08 -16.62 -20.01
C ILE A 118 28.72 -18.10 -20.13
#